data_AF-A0A7C1VK59-F1
#
_entry.id   AF-A0A7C1VK59-F1
#
_cell.length_a   1.000
_cell.length_b   1.000
_cell.length_c   1.000
_cell.angle_alpha   90.00
_cell.angle_beta   90.00
_cell.angle_gamma   90.00
#
_symmetry.space_group_name_H-M   'P 1'
#
loop_
_entity.id
_entity.type
_entity.pdbx_description
1 polymer ?
#
loop_
_entity_poly.entity_id
_entity_poly.type
_entity_poly.pdbx_seq_one_letter_code
_entity_poly.pdbx_strand_id
1 'polypeptide(L)'
;SEIEIAMLMRRFPFEKRSEVVTLCKVAKEIREAFKQGSLSITLSTRKLVDYLELRPKMGHLESLRAVLINWLDEDDKELVLGLIERCGMQTK
;
A
#
# COMPACT_ATOMS: atom_id res chain seq x y z
N SER A 1 8.42 6.45 -5.94
CA SER A 1 9.54 7.27 -6.47
C SER A 1 9.95 8.30 -5.42
N GLU A 2 11.12 8.95 -5.52
CA GLU A 2 11.49 10.03 -4.57
C GLU A 2 10.45 11.18 -4.54
N ILE A 3 9.86 11.50 -5.69
CA ILE A 3 8.77 12.48 -5.80
C ILE A 3 7.54 12.04 -4.99
N GLU A 4 7.14 10.78 -5.12
CA GLU A 4 5.99 10.21 -4.39
C GLU A 4 6.24 10.18 -2.89
N ILE A 5 7.45 9.81 -2.45
CA ILE A 5 7.85 9.84 -1.04
C ILE A 5 7.78 11.28 -0.51
N ALA A 6 8.37 12.24 -1.21
CA ALA A 6 8.35 13.64 -0.80
C ALA A 6 6.92 14.21 -0.69
N MET A 7 6.06 13.85 -1.65
CA MET A 7 4.65 14.25 -1.65
C MET A 7 3.91 13.66 -0.45
N LEU A 8 4.08 12.37 -0.16
CA LEU A 8 3.45 11.72 0.99
C LEU A 8 3.97 12.27 2.31
N MET A 9 5.28 12.47 2.45
CA MET A 9 5.89 13.07 3.65
C MET A 9 5.42 14.50 3.90
N ARG A 10 5.15 15.29 2.85
CA ARG A 10 4.58 16.63 2.99
C ARG A 10 3.13 16.60 3.49
N ARG A 11 2.33 15.64 3.01
CA ARG A 11 0.92 15.49 3.40
C ARG A 11 0.75 14.84 4.77
N PHE A 12 1.63 13.92 5.11
CA PHE A 12 1.61 13.14 6.35
C PHE A 12 2.93 13.36 7.12
N PRO A 13 3.15 14.56 7.69
CA PRO A 13 4.44 14.93 8.28
C PRO A 13 4.80 14.16 9.55
N PHE A 14 3.81 13.52 10.19
CA PHE A 14 3.99 12.71 11.39
C PHE A 14 4.39 11.26 11.10
N GLU A 15 4.33 10.85 9.84
CA GLU A 15 4.70 9.51 9.43
C GLU A 15 6.22 9.32 9.44
N LYS A 16 6.66 8.12 9.82
CA LYS A 16 8.10 7.81 9.73
C LYS A 16 8.49 7.68 8.28
N ARG A 17 9.55 8.38 7.88
CA ARG A 17 10.08 8.30 6.50
C ARG A 17 10.37 6.86 6.08
N SER A 18 10.90 6.02 6.97
CA SER A 18 11.14 4.60 6.69
C SER A 18 9.86 3.86 6.32
N GLU A 19 8.75 4.10 7.02
CA GLU A 19 7.44 3.49 6.74
C GLU A 19 6.89 3.95 5.38
N VAL A 20 6.99 5.25 5.07
CA VAL A 20 6.56 5.81 3.77
C VAL A 20 7.40 5.28 2.61
N VAL A 21 8.72 5.14 2.80
CA VAL A 21 9.62 4.54 1.80
C VAL A 21 9.22 3.09 1.55
N THR A 22 9.00 2.30 2.60
CA THR A 22 8.55 0.91 2.49
C THR A 22 7.21 0.81 1.76
N LEU A 23 6.23 1.64 2.13
CA LEU A 23 4.93 1.71 1.44
C LEU A 23 5.07 2.02 -0.06
N CYS A 24 5.93 2.97 -0.42
CA CYS A 24 6.19 3.30 -1.81
C CYS A 24 6.89 2.15 -2.58
N LYS A 25 7.73 1.35 -1.91
CA LYS A 25 8.34 0.15 -2.50
C LYS A 25 7.28 -0.92 -2.78
N VAL A 26 6.42 -1.23 -1.81
CA VAL A 26 5.25 -2.12 -1.99
C VAL A 26 4.44 -1.68 -3.20
N ALA A 27 4.09 -0.40 -3.26
CA ALA A 27 3.29 0.15 -4.33
C ALA A 27 3.94 -0.02 -5.70
N LYS A 28 5.26 0.12 -5.75
CA LYS A 28 6.03 -0.09 -6.98
C LYS A 28 5.98 -1.56 -7.41
N GLU A 29 6.20 -2.51 -6.51
CA GLU A 29 6.14 -3.94 -6.81
C GLU A 29 4.75 -4.35 -7.30
N ILE A 30 3.68 -3.88 -6.64
CA ILE A 30 2.29 -4.13 -7.08
C ILE A 30 2.04 -3.56 -8.49
N ARG A 31 2.53 -2.34 -8.77
CA ARG A 31 2.41 -1.72 -10.11
C ARG A 31 3.18 -2.51 -11.16
N GLU A 32 4.32 -3.10 -10.81
CA GLU A 32 5.12 -3.93 -11.73
C GLU A 32 4.43 -5.27 -12.00
N ALA A 33 3.92 -5.95 -10.96
CA ALA A 33 3.14 -7.18 -11.11
C ALA A 33 1.88 -6.96 -11.96
N PHE A 34 1.16 -5.84 -11.77
CA PHE A 34 0.04 -5.45 -12.62
C PHE A 34 0.45 -5.27 -14.08
N LYS A 35 1.57 -4.58 -14.36
CA LYS A 35 2.08 -4.39 -15.74
C LYS A 35 2.46 -5.70 -16.42
N GLN A 36 2.86 -6.71 -15.65
CA GLN A 36 3.20 -8.04 -16.14
C GLN A 36 1.97 -8.95 -16.31
N GLY A 37 0.78 -8.48 -15.93
CA GLY A 37 -0.45 -9.28 -15.96
C GLY A 37 -0.58 -10.29 -14.82
N SER A 38 0.29 -10.21 -13.80
CA SER A 38 0.26 -11.09 -12.63
C SER A 38 -0.71 -10.63 -11.53
N LEU A 39 -1.25 -9.42 -11.65
CA LEU A 39 -2.32 -8.88 -10.81
C LEU A 39 -3.35 -8.22 -11.71
N SER A 40 -4.63 -8.35 -11.37
CA SER A 40 -5.70 -7.65 -12.10
C SER A 40 -5.81 -6.16 -11.71
N ILE A 41 -5.13 -5.74 -10.62
CA ILE A 41 -5.30 -4.42 -10.02
C ILE A 41 -3.97 -3.78 -9.62
N THR A 42 -3.98 -2.45 -9.63
CA THR A 42 -2.82 -1.63 -9.25
C THR A 42 -3.08 -0.79 -7.99
N LEU A 43 -1.98 -0.38 -7.35
CA LEU A 43 -1.97 0.52 -6.19
C LEU A 43 -1.55 1.92 -6.63
N SER A 44 -2.51 2.82 -6.89
CA SER A 44 -2.23 4.20 -7.27
C SER A 44 -1.68 5.02 -6.08
N THR A 45 -1.06 6.16 -6.36
CA THR A 45 -0.64 7.11 -5.31
C THR A 45 -1.83 7.62 -4.49
N ARG A 46 -3.02 7.76 -5.09
CA ARG A 46 -4.25 8.11 -4.38
C ARG A 46 -4.64 7.04 -3.36
N LYS A 47 -4.56 5.76 -3.73
CA LYS A 47 -4.78 4.63 -2.81
C LYS A 47 -3.81 4.68 -1.61
N LEU A 48 -2.56 5.08 -1.82
CA LEU A 48 -1.59 5.27 -0.72
C LEU A 48 -2.00 6.39 0.25
N VAL A 49 -2.54 7.49 -0.28
CA VAL A 49 -3.08 8.58 0.52
C VAL A 49 -4.27 8.09 1.34
N ASP A 50 -5.23 7.42 0.70
CA ASP A 50 -6.42 6.89 1.37
C ASP A 50 -6.04 5.92 2.51
N TYR A 51 -5.05 5.06 2.27
CA TYR A 51 -4.51 4.16 3.30
C TYR A 51 -3.95 4.92 4.51
N LEU A 52 -3.12 5.95 4.30
CA LEU A 52 -2.54 6.74 5.38
C LEU A 52 -3.59 7.57 6.14
N GLU A 53 -4.70 7.94 5.50
CA GLU A 53 -5.82 8.62 6.17
C GLU A 53 -6.69 7.68 7.01
N LEU A 54 -6.78 6.40 6.61
CA LEU A 54 -7.60 5.39 7.28
C LEU A 54 -6.84 4.68 8.41
N ARG A 55 -5.54 4.45 8.26
CA ARG A 55 -4.69 3.69 9.20
C ARG A 55 -4.86 4.13 10.65
N PRO A 56 -4.83 5.44 11.00
CA PRO A 56 -4.98 5.86 12.39
C PRO A 56 -6.35 5.54 13.01
N LYS A 57 -7.37 5.28 12.18
CA LYS A 57 -8.77 5.08 12.62
C LYS A 57 -9.13 3.61 12.79
N MET A 58 -8.58 2.75 11.94
CA MET A 58 -8.99 1.34 11.88
C MET A 58 -7.83 0.35 11.89
N GLY A 59 -6.58 0.82 11.93
CA GLY A 59 -5.41 -0.05 11.92
C GLY A 59 -4.92 -0.36 10.51
N HIS A 60 -3.77 -1.03 10.43
CA HIS A 60 -3.09 -1.31 9.17
C HIS A 60 -3.88 -2.23 8.25
N LEU A 61 -4.36 -3.36 8.79
CA LEU A 61 -5.00 -4.42 8.02
C LEU A 61 -6.34 -3.96 7.44
N GLU A 62 -7.17 -3.31 8.26
CA GLU A 62 -8.49 -2.79 7.88
C GLU A 62 -8.37 -1.67 6.85
N SER A 63 -7.36 -0.80 6.97
CA SER A 63 -7.11 0.28 6.02
C SER A 63 -6.62 -0.24 4.68
N LEU A 64 -5.74 -1.25 4.70
CA LEU A 64 -5.34 -1.96 3.48
C LEU A 64 -6.54 -2.67 2.87
N ARG A 65 -7.40 -3.31 3.67
CA ARG A 65 -8.63 -3.93 3.19
C ARG A 65 -9.54 -2.94 2.47
N ALA A 66 -9.76 -1.77 3.05
CA ALA A 66 -10.61 -0.72 2.48
C ALA A 66 -10.09 -0.22 1.12
N VAL A 67 -8.77 -0.14 0.95
CA VAL A 67 -8.11 0.46 -0.22
C VAL A 67 -7.80 -0.56 -1.32
N LEU A 68 -7.44 -1.79 -0.93
CA LEU A 68 -7.00 -2.86 -1.81
C LEU A 68 -8.06 -3.93 -1.98
N ILE A 69 -8.54 -4.52 -0.87
CA ILE A 69 -9.31 -5.78 -0.89
C ILE A 69 -10.73 -5.63 -1.42
N ASN A 70 -11.36 -4.47 -1.25
CA ASN A 70 -12.69 -4.22 -1.85
C ASN A 70 -12.70 -4.28 -3.39
N TRP A 71 -11.52 -4.24 -4.01
CA TRP A 71 -11.38 -4.30 -5.46
C TRP A 71 -10.84 -5.64 -5.95
N LEU A 72 -10.21 -6.44 -5.08
CA LEU A 72 -9.51 -7.70 -5.40
C LEU A 72 -10.47 -8.90 -5.46
N ASP A 73 -10.28 -9.74 -6.47
CA ASP A 73 -10.79 -11.11 -6.46
C ASP A 73 -10.04 -11.96 -5.39
N GLU A 74 -10.55 -13.16 -5.10
CA GLU A 74 -9.99 -14.01 -4.03
C GLU A 74 -8.50 -14.35 -4.25
N ASP A 75 -8.10 -14.56 -5.50
CA ASP A 75 -6.73 -14.95 -5.86
C ASP A 75 -5.74 -13.78 -5.69
N ASP A 76 -6.13 -12.56 -6.07
CA ASP A 76 -5.28 -11.39 -5.92
C ASP A 76 -5.11 -10.96 -4.44
N LYS A 77 -6.05 -11.34 -3.55
CA LYS A 77 -5.97 -11.03 -2.11
C LYS A 77 -4.78 -11.71 -1.45
N GLU A 78 -4.54 -12.99 -1.71
CA GLU A 78 -3.42 -13.72 -1.10
C GLU A 78 -2.07 -13.17 -1.57
N LEU A 79 -1.96 -12.83 -2.86
CA LEU A 79 -0.73 -12.26 -3.41
C LEU A 79 -0.42 -10.90 -2.77
N VAL A 80 -1.45 -10.05 -2.62
CA VAL A 80 -1.33 -8.73 -1.99
C VAL A 80 -1.03 -8.83 -0.50
N LEU A 81 -1.64 -9.77 0.23
CA LEU A 81 -1.33 -10.03 1.63
C LEU A 81 0.12 -10.49 1.81
N GLY A 82 0.61 -11.42 0.97
CA GLY A 82 2.01 -11.83 1.00
C GLY A 82 2.99 -10.69 0.67
N LEU A 83 2.62 -9.77 -0.22
CA LEU A 83 3.41 -8.55 -0.50
C LEU A 83 3.45 -7.61 0.71
N ILE A 84 2.33 -7.44 1.42
CA ILE A 84 2.22 -6.61 2.62
C ILE A 84 3.07 -7.19 3.75
N GLU A 85 3.00 -8.50 4.00
CA GLU A 85 3.75 -9.18 5.06
C GLU A 85 5.27 -9.08 4.83
N ARG A 86 5.72 -9.25 3.56
CA ARG A 86 7.14 -9.09 3.18
C ARG A 86 7.70 -7.71 3.46
N CYS A 87 6.84 -6.71 3.60
CA CYS A 87 7.26 -5.34 3.84
C CYS A 87 7.42 -4.99 5.33
N GLY A 88 7.32 -5.99 6.22
CA GLY A 88 7.56 -5.80 7.65
C GLY A 88 6.51 -4.93 8.33
N MET A 89 5.40 -4.65 7.65
CA MET A 89 4.21 -4.06 8.26
C MET A 89 3.54 -5.18 9.05
N GLN A 90 4.01 -5.41 10.28
CA GLN A 90 3.41 -6.41 11.15
C GLN A 90 1.91 -6.10 11.29
N THR A 91 1.08 -7.05 10.89
CA THR A 91 -0.39 -7.04 10.99
C THR A 91 -0.86 -7.34 12.42
N LYS A 92 0.02 -7.22 13.43
CA LYS A 92 -0.30 -7.47 14.84
C LYS A 92 -0.75 -6.20 15.55
#